data_AF-A0A2U1QJU1-F1
#
_entry.id   AF-A0A2U1QJU1-F1
#
_cell.length_a   1.000
_cell.length_b   1.000
_cell.length_c   1.000
_cell.angle_alpha   90.00
_cell.angle_beta   90.00
_cell.angle_gamma   90.00
#
_symmetry.space_group_name_H-M   'P 1'
#
loop_
_entity.id
_entity.type
_entity.pdbx_description
1 polymer ?
#
loop_
_entity_poly.entity_id
_entity_poly.type
_entity_poly.pdbx_seq_one_letter_code
_entity_poly.pdbx_strand_id
1 'polypeptide(L)'
;MSYHLILNKFSSFIGIITLSLFIYSISMDVQQHNWYSVWALLPQDVTEQVKKVMNSLRSELGGPEFEPHVTVVGAIRLTEDEAREKLIKACDGLKAYNMTIEKVDNTGRLFLLHKTPEVMETGAHCWSHFGYKGETPYMPHLSILYGDLSEEEKKRAQEKANALDESIKKSFPITRLALYKTDPEDKALESWEKVSEVTLKSD
;
A
#
# COMPACT_ATOMS: atom_id res chain seq x y z
N MET A 1 -1.86 66.76 19.10
CA MET A 1 -1.95 66.04 17.81
C MET A 1 -1.12 64.75 17.83
N SER A 2 -1.28 63.88 18.86
CA SER A 2 -0.40 62.69 19.03
C SER A 2 -1.08 61.40 19.52
N TYR A 3 -2.37 61.41 19.87
CA TYR A 3 -3.04 60.17 20.30
C TYR A 3 -3.71 59.40 19.16
N HIS A 4 -4.18 60.08 18.11
CA HIS A 4 -4.80 59.43 16.95
C HIS A 4 -3.82 58.62 16.08
N LEU A 5 -2.54 58.98 16.08
CA LEU A 5 -1.50 58.28 15.29
C LEU A 5 -1.02 56.97 15.95
N ILE A 6 -1.21 56.80 17.26
CA ILE A 6 -0.77 55.60 18.00
C ILE A 6 -1.84 54.51 17.97
N LEU A 7 -3.13 54.87 18.05
CA LEU A 7 -4.23 53.90 17.93
C LEU A 7 -4.31 53.25 16.54
N ASN A 8 -4.06 54.01 15.47
CA ASN A 8 -4.12 53.46 14.10
C ASN A 8 -2.99 52.45 13.80
N LYS A 9 -1.85 52.54 14.49
CA LYS A 9 -0.76 51.55 14.33
C LYS A 9 -1.05 50.23 15.06
N PHE A 10 -1.76 50.27 16.18
CA PHE A 10 -2.12 49.05 16.93
C PHE A 10 -3.16 48.20 16.21
N SER A 11 -4.18 48.82 15.60
CA SER A 11 -5.21 48.10 14.83
C SER A 11 -4.64 47.44 13.56
N SER A 12 -3.66 48.07 12.90
CA SER A 12 -3.00 47.50 11.73
C SER A 12 -2.10 46.30 12.09
N PHE A 13 -1.45 46.32 13.27
CA PHE A 13 -0.58 45.22 13.71
C PHE A 13 -1.37 43.95 14.08
N ILE A 14 -2.52 44.12 14.75
CA ILE A 14 -3.43 43.00 15.07
C ILE A 14 -4.00 42.39 13.79
N GLY A 15 -4.40 43.21 12.81
CA GLY A 15 -4.91 42.73 11.52
C GLY A 15 -3.89 41.93 10.69
N ILE A 16 -2.60 42.27 10.78
CA ILE A 16 -1.54 41.53 10.09
C ILE A 16 -1.28 40.19 10.81
N ILE A 17 -1.26 40.16 12.14
CA ILE A 17 -1.07 38.92 12.91
C ILE A 17 -2.24 37.95 12.68
N THR A 18 -3.48 38.44 12.68
CA THR A 18 -4.64 37.58 12.42
C THR A 18 -4.69 37.10 10.98
N LEU A 19 -4.32 37.93 9.99
CA LEU A 19 -4.21 37.52 8.60
C LEU A 19 -3.06 36.51 8.39
N SER A 20 -1.91 36.69 9.04
CA SER A 20 -0.79 35.73 8.98
C SER A 20 -1.13 34.42 9.66
N LEU A 21 -1.84 34.43 10.80
CA LEU A 21 -2.36 33.22 11.44
C LEU A 21 -3.44 32.55 10.57
N PHE A 22 -4.28 33.33 9.91
CA PHE A 22 -5.31 32.82 8.99
C PHE A 22 -4.70 32.20 7.73
N ILE A 23 -3.69 32.85 7.12
CA ILE A 23 -2.95 32.30 5.98
C ILE A 23 -2.14 31.06 6.40
N TYR A 24 -1.55 31.06 7.60
CA TYR A 24 -0.86 29.89 8.15
C TYR A 24 -1.83 28.74 8.41
N SER A 25 -3.03 29.01 8.96
CA SER A 25 -4.10 28.02 9.10
C SER A 25 -4.58 27.49 7.75
N ILE A 26 -4.78 28.35 6.75
CA ILE A 26 -5.12 27.93 5.38
C ILE A 26 -4.00 27.08 4.77
N SER A 27 -2.73 27.45 5.00
CA SER A 27 -1.57 26.71 4.53
C SER A 27 -1.37 25.36 5.24
N MET A 28 -1.83 25.22 6.48
CA MET A 28 -1.86 23.95 7.21
C MET A 28 -3.07 23.07 6.84
N ASP A 29 -4.12 23.66 6.26
CA ASP A 29 -5.39 22.99 5.94
C ASP A 29 -5.54 22.63 4.45
N VAL A 30 -4.53 22.87 3.62
CA VAL A 30 -4.46 22.18 2.32
C VAL A 30 -4.01 20.75 2.60
N GLN A 31 -4.93 19.90 3.07
CA GLN A 31 -4.68 18.47 3.20
C GLN A 31 -4.46 17.89 1.79
N GLN A 32 -3.18 17.74 1.43
CA GLN A 32 -2.79 17.22 0.13
C GLN A 32 -3.27 15.78 0.00
N HIS A 33 -4.06 15.53 -1.04
CA HIS A 33 -4.48 14.18 -1.36
C HIS A 33 -3.36 13.46 -2.12
N ASN A 34 -3.01 12.27 -1.65
CA ASN A 34 -2.04 11.38 -2.29
C ASN A 34 -2.70 10.05 -2.64
N TRP A 35 -2.00 9.23 -3.44
CA TRP A 35 -2.40 7.86 -3.71
C TRP A 35 -1.91 6.95 -2.60
N TYR A 36 -2.82 6.20 -2.00
CA TYR A 36 -2.52 5.22 -0.97
C TYR A 36 -2.96 3.82 -1.38
N SER A 37 -2.29 2.81 -0.84
CA SER A 37 -2.74 1.42 -0.89
C SER A 37 -2.55 0.75 0.46
N VAL A 38 -3.27 -0.36 0.67
CA VAL A 38 -3.16 -1.17 1.89
C VAL A 38 -2.57 -2.52 1.51
N TRP A 39 -1.48 -2.87 2.17
CA TRP A 39 -0.71 -4.08 1.91
C TRP A 39 -0.73 -4.99 3.12
N ALA A 40 -1.04 -6.27 2.89
CA ALA A 40 -0.76 -7.32 3.85
C ALA A 40 0.72 -7.68 3.80
N LEU A 41 1.39 -7.60 4.95
CA LEU A 41 2.81 -7.87 5.07
C LEU A 41 3.05 -9.33 5.42
N LEU A 42 3.98 -9.95 4.69
CA LEU A 42 4.37 -11.33 4.91
C LEU A 42 5.20 -11.47 6.20
N PRO A 43 5.18 -12.64 6.85
CA PRO A 43 6.16 -13.01 7.87
C PRO A 43 7.59 -12.93 7.32
N GLN A 44 8.56 -12.60 8.17
CA GLN A 44 9.94 -12.36 7.75
C GLN A 44 10.56 -13.55 7.01
N ASP A 45 10.35 -14.77 7.50
CA ASP A 45 10.85 -16.00 6.86
C ASP A 45 10.31 -16.17 5.43
N VAL A 46 9.03 -15.88 5.22
CA VAL A 46 8.38 -15.95 3.90
C VAL A 46 8.85 -14.79 3.01
N THR A 47 8.97 -13.58 3.56
CA THR A 47 9.53 -12.40 2.86
C THR A 47 10.91 -12.71 2.29
N GLU A 48 11.80 -13.30 3.09
CA GLU A 48 13.16 -13.64 2.67
C GLU A 48 13.17 -14.71 1.58
N GLN A 49 12.28 -15.71 1.64
CA GLN A 49 12.12 -16.72 0.59
C GLN A 49 11.61 -16.10 -0.72
N VAL A 50 10.56 -15.27 -0.64
CA VAL A 50 9.99 -14.61 -1.81
C VAL A 50 10.97 -13.61 -2.43
N LYS A 51 11.73 -12.87 -1.64
CA LYS A 51 12.79 -11.96 -2.14
C LYS A 51 13.84 -12.71 -2.98
N LYS A 52 14.19 -13.95 -2.64
CA LYS A 52 15.11 -14.75 -3.47
C LYS A 52 14.53 -15.01 -4.86
N VAL A 53 13.23 -15.32 -4.95
CA VAL A 53 12.52 -15.48 -6.23
C VAL A 53 12.51 -14.19 -7.02
N MET A 54 12.09 -13.10 -6.38
CA MET A 54 12.01 -11.78 -7.01
C MET A 54 13.36 -11.31 -7.55
N ASN A 55 14.43 -11.47 -6.76
CA ASN A 55 15.79 -11.11 -7.17
C ASN A 55 16.28 -11.98 -8.32
N SER A 56 15.98 -13.28 -8.31
CA SER A 56 16.37 -14.19 -9.38
C SER A 56 15.65 -13.87 -10.70
N LEU A 57 14.35 -13.56 -10.64
CA LEU A 57 13.58 -13.11 -11.80
C LEU A 57 14.10 -11.77 -12.34
N ARG A 58 14.24 -10.77 -11.47
CA ARG A 58 14.71 -9.43 -11.82
C ARG A 58 16.13 -9.41 -12.39
N SER A 59 17.03 -10.25 -11.88
CA SER A 59 18.40 -10.36 -12.42
C SER A 59 18.45 -10.84 -13.87
N GLU A 60 17.42 -11.54 -14.33
CA GLU A 60 17.34 -12.11 -15.68
C GLU A 60 16.44 -11.28 -16.60
N LEU A 61 15.32 -10.78 -16.08
CA LEU A 61 14.25 -10.15 -16.86
C LEU A 61 14.14 -8.64 -16.62
N GLY A 62 14.94 -8.07 -15.72
CA GLY A 62 14.87 -6.66 -15.34
C GLY A 62 13.67 -6.32 -14.46
N GLY A 63 13.28 -5.05 -14.45
CA GLY A 63 12.17 -4.53 -13.64
C GLY A 63 12.61 -3.86 -12.33
N PRO A 64 11.74 -3.03 -11.73
CA PRO A 64 12.05 -2.30 -10.51
C PRO A 64 12.14 -3.23 -9.28
N GLU A 65 12.85 -2.78 -8.25
CA GLU A 65 12.84 -3.42 -6.94
C GLU A 65 11.64 -2.96 -6.11
N PHE A 66 11.05 -3.88 -5.34
CA PHE A 66 9.94 -3.60 -4.43
C PHE A 66 9.89 -4.64 -3.32
N GLU A 67 9.23 -4.30 -2.22
CA GLU A 67 9.04 -5.21 -1.08
C GLU A 67 7.91 -6.22 -1.37
N PRO A 68 8.06 -7.51 -1.01
CA PRO A 68 6.98 -8.48 -1.15
C PRO A 68 5.76 -8.06 -0.33
N HIS A 69 4.59 -8.06 -0.97
CA HIS A 69 3.33 -7.72 -0.33
C HIS A 69 2.14 -8.35 -1.05
N VAL A 70 1.00 -8.40 -0.37
CA VAL A 70 -0.29 -8.71 -0.97
C VAL A 70 -1.18 -7.47 -0.87
N THR A 71 -1.56 -6.90 -2.00
CA THR A 71 -2.43 -5.72 -2.00
C THR A 71 -3.84 -6.12 -1.55
N VAL A 72 -4.33 -5.48 -0.49
CA VAL A 72 -5.70 -5.65 0.01
C VAL A 72 -6.59 -4.55 -0.53
N VAL A 73 -6.10 -3.30 -0.55
CA VAL A 73 -6.77 -2.14 -1.17
C VAL A 73 -5.80 -1.54 -2.18
N GLY A 74 -6.24 -1.40 -3.44
CA GLY A 74 -5.44 -0.78 -4.49
C GLY A 74 -5.33 0.73 -4.33
N ALA A 75 -4.63 1.38 -5.27
CA ALA A 75 -4.40 2.83 -5.23
C ALA A 75 -5.72 3.61 -5.10
N ILE A 76 -5.85 4.39 -4.02
CA ILE A 76 -6.99 5.24 -3.70
C ILE A 76 -6.53 6.63 -3.28
N ARG A 77 -7.25 7.66 -3.71
CA ARG A 77 -6.89 9.06 -3.44
C ARG A 77 -7.56 9.56 -2.16
N LEU A 78 -6.76 9.89 -1.15
CA LEU A 78 -7.20 10.30 0.19
C LEU A 78 -6.24 11.33 0.76
N THR A 79 -6.62 12.02 1.84
CA THR A 79 -5.62 12.68 2.71
C THR A 79 -4.90 11.65 3.57
N GLU A 80 -3.73 11.98 4.13
CA GLU A 80 -2.99 11.04 4.98
C GLU A 80 -3.79 10.66 6.24
N ASP A 81 -4.47 11.64 6.86
CA ASP A 81 -5.27 11.43 8.06
C ASP A 81 -6.46 10.49 7.79
N GLU A 82 -7.18 10.72 6.69
CA GLU A 82 -8.28 9.84 6.27
C GLU A 82 -7.79 8.40 6.03
N ALA A 83 -6.65 8.25 5.35
CA ALA A 83 -6.08 6.95 5.04
C ALA A 83 -5.65 6.18 6.31
N ARG A 84 -5.03 6.87 7.27
CA ARG A 84 -4.66 6.32 8.58
C ARG A 84 -5.90 5.92 9.39
N GLU A 85 -6.88 6.80 9.47
CA GLU A 85 -8.13 6.54 10.20
C GLU A 85 -8.88 5.33 9.61
N LYS A 86 -8.97 5.25 8.28
CA LYS A 86 -9.59 4.12 7.57
C LYS A 86 -8.84 2.82 7.81
N LEU A 87 -7.50 2.83 7.81
CA LEU A 87 -6.70 1.64 8.13
C LEU A 87 -7.00 1.15 9.56
N ILE A 88 -6.99 2.04 10.54
CA ILE A 88 -7.25 1.70 11.95
C ILE A 88 -8.64 1.09 12.09
N LYS A 89 -9.68 1.76 11.56
CA LYS A 89 -11.06 1.28 11.60
C LYS A 89 -11.25 -0.08 10.90
N ALA A 90 -10.57 -0.29 9.77
CA ALA A 90 -10.60 -1.58 9.09
C ALA A 90 -9.97 -2.66 9.97
N CYS A 91 -8.78 -2.40 10.53
CA CYS A 91 -8.05 -3.36 11.35
C CYS A 91 -8.74 -3.69 12.68
N ASP A 92 -9.51 -2.76 13.27
CA ASP A 92 -10.23 -2.99 14.52
C ASP A 92 -11.22 -4.16 14.45
N GLY A 93 -11.81 -4.37 13.28
CA GLY A 93 -12.74 -5.46 12.96
C GLY A 93 -12.08 -6.71 12.38
N LEU A 94 -10.75 -6.75 12.28
CA LEU A 94 -10.00 -7.86 11.70
C LEU A 94 -9.16 -8.59 12.77
N LYS A 95 -8.94 -9.87 12.50
CA LYS A 95 -7.97 -10.70 13.21
C LYS A 95 -6.87 -11.13 12.25
N ALA A 96 -5.76 -11.60 12.80
CA ALA A 96 -4.75 -12.29 12.02
C ALA A 96 -5.38 -13.50 11.31
N TYR A 97 -4.98 -13.73 10.07
CA TYR A 97 -5.57 -14.74 9.19
C TYR A 97 -4.49 -15.44 8.38
N ASN A 98 -4.79 -16.60 7.79
CA ASN A 98 -3.82 -17.32 6.99
C ASN A 98 -4.02 -17.08 5.49
N MET A 99 -2.91 -16.90 4.78
CA MET A 99 -2.86 -16.95 3.33
C MET A 99 -2.12 -18.20 2.88
N THR A 100 -2.48 -18.70 1.69
CA THR A 100 -1.79 -19.83 1.07
C THR A 100 -1.46 -19.51 -0.38
N ILE A 101 -0.19 -19.63 -0.78
CA ILE A 101 0.24 -19.60 -2.18
C ILE A 101 -0.26 -20.88 -2.86
N GLU A 102 -1.12 -20.73 -3.86
CA GLU A 102 -1.73 -21.83 -4.61
C GLU A 102 -0.85 -22.22 -5.79
N LYS A 103 -0.46 -21.26 -6.62
CA LYS A 103 0.31 -21.48 -7.86
C LYS A 103 0.90 -20.20 -8.42
N VAL A 104 1.85 -20.34 -9.34
CA VAL A 104 2.28 -19.28 -10.24
C VAL A 104 1.20 -19.00 -11.29
N ASP A 105 1.03 -17.73 -11.68
CA ASP A 105 0.16 -17.35 -12.78
C ASP A 105 0.72 -17.78 -14.16
N ASN A 106 -0.05 -17.51 -15.21
CA ASN A 106 0.36 -17.83 -16.58
C ASN A 106 1.44 -16.90 -17.14
N THR A 107 1.67 -15.72 -16.52
CA THR A 107 2.72 -14.79 -16.95
C THR A 107 4.04 -14.97 -16.20
N GLY A 108 4.06 -15.76 -15.11
CA GLY A 108 5.24 -15.92 -14.26
C GLY A 108 5.55 -14.71 -13.39
N ARG A 109 4.61 -13.76 -13.27
CA ARG A 109 4.79 -12.50 -12.55
C ARG A 109 4.08 -12.46 -11.22
N LEU A 110 3.17 -13.39 -10.97
CA LEU A 110 2.35 -13.42 -9.76
C LEU A 110 2.37 -14.82 -9.12
N PHE A 111 2.43 -14.85 -7.79
CA PHE A 111 1.89 -15.96 -7.02
C PHE A 111 0.41 -15.71 -6.74
N LEU A 112 -0.45 -16.61 -7.21
CA LEU A 112 -1.88 -16.60 -6.93
C LEU A 112 -2.14 -17.21 -5.56
N LEU A 113 -2.97 -16.54 -4.76
CA LEU A 113 -3.33 -17.01 -3.43
C LEU A 113 -4.67 -17.74 -3.43
N HIS A 114 -4.78 -18.75 -2.58
CA HIS A 114 -6.01 -19.50 -2.39
C HIS A 114 -7.10 -18.58 -1.83
N LYS A 115 -8.24 -18.54 -2.51
CA LYS A 115 -9.39 -17.68 -2.19
C LYS A 115 -10.27 -18.28 -1.09
N THR A 116 -9.70 -18.47 0.10
CA THR A 116 -10.50 -18.88 1.26
C THR A 116 -11.55 -17.81 1.58
N PRO A 117 -12.69 -18.18 2.21
CA PRO A 117 -13.67 -17.20 2.64
C PRO A 117 -13.05 -16.07 3.48
N GLU A 118 -12.18 -16.41 4.43
CA GLU A 118 -11.48 -15.46 5.29
C GLU A 118 -10.64 -14.42 4.51
N VAL A 119 -9.88 -14.86 3.49
CA VAL A 119 -9.07 -13.94 2.65
C VAL A 119 -9.99 -13.02 1.82
N MET A 120 -11.06 -13.58 1.26
CA MET A 120 -11.99 -12.83 0.41
C MET A 120 -12.82 -11.83 1.23
N GLU A 121 -13.29 -12.23 2.40
CA GLU A 121 -14.04 -11.39 3.34
C GLU A 121 -13.15 -10.28 3.90
N THR A 122 -11.87 -10.56 4.21
CA THR A 122 -10.91 -9.52 4.62
C THR A 122 -10.72 -8.47 3.54
N GLY A 123 -10.57 -8.89 2.27
CA GLY A 123 -10.49 -7.97 1.13
C GLY A 123 -11.74 -7.10 1.00
N ALA A 124 -12.93 -7.72 1.04
CA ALA A 124 -14.21 -7.01 0.95
C ALA A 124 -14.43 -6.04 2.13
N HIS A 125 -14.05 -6.44 3.34
CA HIS A 125 -14.11 -5.62 4.55
C HIS A 125 -13.25 -4.37 4.41
N CYS A 126 -11.98 -4.53 4.02
CA CYS A 126 -11.08 -3.41 3.77
C CYS A 126 -11.58 -2.51 2.64
N TRP A 127 -12.11 -3.07 1.55
CA TRP A 127 -12.69 -2.28 0.46
C TRP A 127 -13.86 -1.42 0.94
N SER A 128 -14.74 -1.96 1.79
CA SER A 128 -15.85 -1.23 2.38
C SER A 128 -15.39 -0.04 3.23
N HIS A 129 -14.43 -0.25 4.12
CA HIS A 129 -13.87 0.82 4.97
C HIS A 129 -13.19 1.94 4.16
N PHE A 130 -12.49 1.56 3.10
CA PHE A 130 -11.83 2.52 2.22
C PHE A 130 -12.77 3.16 1.19
N GLY A 131 -13.98 2.62 0.99
CA GLY A 131 -14.84 3.01 -0.12
C GLY A 131 -14.25 2.63 -1.48
N TYR A 132 -13.36 1.64 -1.51
CA TYR A 132 -12.66 1.20 -2.71
C TYR A 132 -13.58 0.39 -3.62
N LYS A 133 -13.53 0.67 -4.91
CA LYS A 133 -14.30 -0.04 -5.95
C LYS A 133 -13.33 -0.55 -7.00
N GLY A 134 -13.04 -1.85 -6.96
CA GLY A 134 -12.31 -2.51 -8.04
C GLY A 134 -13.19 -2.68 -9.28
N GLU A 135 -12.56 -2.68 -10.45
CA GLU A 135 -13.21 -3.02 -11.72
C GLU A 135 -13.59 -4.50 -11.79
N THR A 136 -12.82 -5.34 -11.09
CA THR A 136 -13.01 -6.78 -10.98
C THR A 136 -13.16 -7.19 -9.52
N PRO A 137 -13.75 -8.38 -9.24
CA PRO A 137 -13.74 -8.93 -7.90
C PRO A 137 -12.33 -9.04 -7.34
N TYR A 138 -12.19 -8.90 -6.02
CA TYR A 138 -10.90 -9.01 -5.36
C TYR A 138 -10.17 -10.31 -5.76
N MET A 139 -8.93 -10.16 -6.21
CA MET A 139 -8.07 -11.27 -6.61
C MET A 139 -6.81 -11.21 -5.75
N PRO A 140 -6.72 -12.00 -4.66
CA PRO A 140 -5.55 -12.00 -3.81
C PRO A 140 -4.35 -12.60 -4.56
N HIS A 141 -3.28 -11.84 -4.66
CA HIS A 141 -2.04 -12.25 -5.32
C HIS A 141 -0.84 -11.53 -4.70
N LEU A 142 0.33 -12.16 -4.86
CA LEU A 142 1.62 -11.56 -4.54
C LEU A 142 2.38 -11.35 -5.84
N SER A 143 2.69 -10.09 -6.16
CA SER A 143 3.54 -9.76 -7.31
C SER A 143 4.97 -10.18 -7.03
N ILE A 144 5.59 -10.90 -7.97
CA ILE A 144 7.00 -11.31 -7.90
C ILE A 144 7.87 -10.66 -8.97
N LEU A 145 7.26 -10.01 -9.98
CA LEU A 145 7.96 -9.25 -11.01
C LEU A 145 7.05 -8.17 -11.60
N TYR A 146 7.59 -6.95 -11.75
CA TYR A 146 6.98 -5.89 -12.55
C TYR A 146 7.78 -5.66 -13.83
N GLY A 147 7.06 -5.49 -14.93
CA GLY A 147 7.65 -5.30 -16.25
C GLY A 147 6.76 -5.86 -17.35
N ASP A 148 6.95 -5.31 -18.54
CA ASP A 148 6.38 -5.85 -19.77
C ASP A 148 7.29 -6.99 -20.24
N LEU A 149 6.69 -8.16 -20.49
CA LEU A 149 7.40 -9.37 -20.90
C LEU A 149 6.90 -9.84 -22.25
N SER A 150 7.81 -10.26 -23.13
CA SER A 150 7.50 -11.06 -24.32
C SER A 150 6.88 -12.42 -23.93
N GLU A 151 6.28 -13.14 -24.89
CA GLU A 151 5.76 -14.48 -24.60
C GLU A 151 6.87 -15.46 -24.19
N GLU A 152 8.06 -15.34 -24.79
CA GLU A 152 9.25 -16.11 -24.42
C GLU A 152 9.75 -15.75 -23.02
N GLU A 153 9.68 -14.47 -22.63
CA GLU A 153 10.02 -14.01 -21.28
C GLU A 153 9.01 -14.49 -20.24
N LYS A 154 7.70 -14.47 -20.54
CA LYS A 154 6.66 -15.03 -19.67
C LYS A 154 6.89 -16.52 -19.40
N LYS A 155 7.23 -17.29 -20.44
CA LYS A 155 7.54 -18.72 -20.29
C LYS A 155 8.75 -18.94 -19.37
N ARG A 156 9.83 -18.17 -19.56
CA ARG A 156 11.02 -18.22 -18.69
C ARG A 156 10.72 -17.81 -17.25
N ALA A 157 9.96 -16.73 -17.07
CA ALA A 157 9.51 -16.27 -15.75
C ALA A 157 8.70 -17.37 -15.04
N GLN A 158 7.78 -18.01 -15.76
CA GLN A 158 6.96 -19.09 -15.22
C GLN A 158 7.79 -20.32 -14.84
N GLU A 159 8.68 -20.80 -15.71
CA GLU A 159 9.57 -21.94 -15.43
C GLU A 159 10.41 -21.67 -14.17
N LYS A 160 10.99 -20.47 -14.08
CA LYS A 160 11.85 -20.06 -12.97
C LYS A 160 11.09 -19.86 -11.67
N ALA A 161 9.92 -19.22 -11.72
CA ALA A 161 9.06 -19.04 -10.56
C ALA A 161 8.59 -20.39 -10.01
N ASN A 162 8.15 -21.32 -10.86
CA ASN A 162 7.71 -22.66 -10.43
C ASN A 162 8.84 -23.47 -9.79
N ALA A 163 10.05 -23.42 -10.35
CA ALA A 163 11.20 -24.13 -9.79
C ALA A 163 11.58 -23.63 -8.38
N LEU A 164 11.39 -22.34 -8.10
CA LEU A 164 11.69 -21.75 -6.80
C LEU A 164 10.50 -21.82 -5.83
N ASP A 165 9.28 -21.91 -6.35
CA ASP A 165 8.01 -21.96 -5.60
C ASP A 165 7.92 -23.20 -4.69
N GLU A 166 8.53 -24.33 -5.06
CA GLU A 166 8.62 -25.53 -4.20
C GLU A 166 9.35 -25.27 -2.88
N SER A 167 10.25 -24.29 -2.84
CA SER A 167 11.04 -23.96 -1.64
C SER A 167 10.35 -23.00 -0.68
N ILE A 168 9.20 -22.44 -1.08
CA ILE A 168 8.50 -21.42 -0.30
C ILE A 168 7.51 -22.08 0.63
N LYS A 169 7.47 -21.62 1.88
CA LYS A 169 6.40 -21.97 2.82
C LYS A 169 5.05 -21.54 2.21
N LYS A 170 4.22 -22.53 1.88
CA LYS A 170 2.97 -22.30 1.15
C LYS A 170 1.92 -21.56 1.96
N SER A 171 1.79 -21.85 3.24
CA SER A 171 0.79 -21.24 4.12
C SER A 171 1.44 -20.49 5.26
N PHE A 172 0.98 -19.26 5.50
CA PHE A 172 1.58 -18.36 6.48
C PHE A 172 0.56 -17.36 7.04
N PRO A 173 0.76 -16.92 8.30
CA PRO A 173 -0.12 -15.94 8.91
C PRO A 173 0.16 -14.53 8.40
N ILE A 174 -0.89 -13.78 8.15
CA ILE A 174 -0.88 -12.33 8.00
C ILE A 174 -1.28 -11.73 9.33
N THR A 175 -0.31 -11.10 9.99
CA THR A 175 -0.52 -10.44 11.29
C THR A 175 -0.46 -8.93 11.19
N ARG A 176 -0.15 -8.37 10.02
CA ARG A 176 0.12 -6.94 9.85
C ARG A 176 -0.41 -6.43 8.52
N LEU A 177 -1.14 -5.31 8.58
CA LEU A 177 -1.50 -4.52 7.41
C LEU A 177 -0.75 -3.18 7.48
N ALA A 178 -0.31 -2.69 6.33
CA ALA A 178 0.42 -1.43 6.24
C ALA A 178 -0.20 -0.52 5.19
N LEU A 179 -0.22 0.78 5.52
CA LEU A 179 -0.58 1.85 4.60
C LEU A 179 0.68 2.31 3.88
N TYR A 180 0.62 2.37 2.57
CA TYR A 180 1.67 2.91 1.72
C TYR A 180 1.16 4.09 0.91
N LYS A 181 2.00 5.10 0.67
CA LYS A 181 1.82 5.98 -0.49
C LYS A 181 2.35 5.23 -1.70
N THR A 182 1.54 5.15 -2.75
CA THR A 182 1.84 4.39 -3.95
C THR A 182 1.28 5.12 -5.15
N ASP A 183 2.08 6.00 -5.74
CA ASP A 183 1.69 6.68 -6.98
C ASP A 183 1.62 5.64 -8.13
N PRO A 184 0.45 5.42 -8.75
CA PRO A 184 0.32 4.48 -9.86
C PRO A 184 1.02 4.97 -11.14
N GLU A 185 1.37 6.26 -11.24
CA GLU A 185 2.11 6.80 -12.39
C GLU A 185 3.62 6.56 -12.28
N ASP A 186 4.13 6.32 -11.06
CA ASP A 186 5.52 6.01 -10.81
C ASP A 186 5.83 4.55 -11.15
N LYS A 187 6.35 4.33 -12.36
CA LYS A 187 6.78 3.00 -12.82
C LYS A 187 8.14 2.56 -12.27
N ALA A 188 8.93 3.49 -11.71
CA ALA A 188 10.21 3.17 -11.08
C ALA A 188 10.05 2.71 -9.63
N LEU A 189 8.89 2.99 -9.02
CA LEU A 189 8.51 2.65 -7.65
C LEU A 189 9.35 3.36 -6.58
N GLU A 190 10.03 4.46 -6.93
CA GLU A 190 10.92 5.22 -6.04
C GLU A 190 10.14 6.10 -5.06
N SER A 191 8.92 6.50 -5.41
CA SER A 191 8.02 7.29 -4.57
C SER A 191 7.24 6.47 -3.55
N TRP A 192 7.31 5.14 -3.65
CA TRP A 192 6.52 4.25 -2.80
C TRP A 192 7.08 4.21 -1.39
N GLU A 193 6.31 4.68 -0.41
CA GLU A 193 6.75 4.76 0.98
C GLU A 193 5.73 4.20 1.96
N LYS A 194 6.23 3.51 3.00
CA LYS A 194 5.38 3.03 4.10
C LYS A 194 5.03 4.20 5.03
N VAL A 195 3.75 4.42 5.24
CA VAL A 195 3.20 5.53 6.04
C VAL A 195 2.87 5.09 7.46
N SER A 196 2.26 3.91 7.58
CA SER A 196 1.90 3.31 8.87
C SER A 196 1.70 1.81 8.75
N GLU A 197 1.61 1.15 9.89
CA GLU A 197 1.44 -0.29 10.01
C GLU A 197 0.59 -0.57 11.25
N VAL A 198 -0.30 -1.56 11.15
CA VAL A 198 -1.16 -2.02 12.24
C VAL A 198 -0.99 -3.52 12.39
N THR A 199 -0.73 -3.96 13.62
CA THR A 199 -0.74 -5.38 13.98
C THR A 199 -2.19 -5.81 14.26
N LEU A 200 -2.62 -6.84 13.53
CA LEU A 200 -3.93 -7.47 13.71
C LEU A 200 -3.94 -8.25 15.02
N LYS A 201 -5.13 -8.31 15.66
CA LYS A 201 -5.31 -9.07 16.90
C LYS A 201 -5.09 -10.55 16.61
N SER A 202 -4.43 -11.26 17.53
CA SER A 202 -4.43 -12.71 17.50
C SER A 202 -5.83 -13.24 17.80
N ASP A 203 -6.09 -14.49 17.41
CA ASP A 203 -7.20 -15.25 17.98
C ASP A 203 -7.07 -15.45 19.49
#